data_AF-A0A0M7B0M3-F1
#
_entry.id   AF-A0A0M7B0M3-F1
#
_cell.length_a   1.000
_cell.length_b   1.000
_cell.length_c   1.000
_cell.angle_alpha   90.00
_cell.angle_beta   90.00
_cell.angle_gamma   90.00
#
_symmetry.space_group_name_H-M   'P 1'
#
loop_
_entity.id
_entity.type
_entity.pdbx_description
1 polymer ?
#
loop_
_entity_poly.entity_id
_entity_poly.type
_entity_poly.pdbx_seq_one_letter_code
_entity_poly.pdbx_strand_id
1 'polypeptide(L)'
;MWFQKLLFTTAILVASASGAIAQSAIPKIGDIYIISRDDNRIFRGSHRIYTRQADGLVEVEYCNRSYWVRAATVAWTQLEVEQSFVVRVEFNRGKGWRPICSHPEEQVTLRDLGITEDPRVVIQNDGPTVDKVKRFAAIRKAFNPKGTENAAQSFHDE
;
A
#
# COMPACT_ATOMS: atom_id res chain seq x y z
N MET A 1 36.14 -18.28 55.61
CA MET A 1 35.14 -17.24 55.25
C MET A 1 35.39 -16.87 53.79
N TRP A 2 34.65 -17.39 52.81
CA TRP A 2 33.29 -17.06 52.36
C TRP A 2 33.19 -15.77 51.51
N PHE A 3 32.40 -15.86 50.42
CA PHE A 3 32.09 -14.93 49.31
C PHE A 3 33.06 -14.96 48.12
N GLN A 4 32.80 -15.59 46.96
CA GLN A 4 31.61 -15.85 46.13
C GLN A 4 31.14 -14.67 45.25
N LYS A 5 31.35 -14.84 43.91
CA LYS A 5 30.64 -14.23 42.74
C LYS A 5 30.92 -12.73 42.51
N LEU A 6 31.08 -12.20 41.30
CA LEU A 6 30.29 -12.39 40.09
C LEU A 6 31.11 -12.18 38.80
N LEU A 7 30.84 -13.03 37.82
CA LEU A 7 31.04 -12.82 36.39
C LEU A 7 30.22 -11.61 35.90
N PHE A 8 30.81 -10.77 35.05
CA PHE A 8 30.06 -9.95 34.10
C PHE A 8 30.64 -10.16 32.70
N THR A 9 30.18 -11.21 32.03
CA THR A 9 30.25 -11.34 30.58
C THR A 9 29.33 -10.30 29.96
N THR A 10 29.90 -9.24 29.39
CA THR A 10 29.18 -8.29 28.54
C THR A 10 28.79 -8.97 27.24
N ALA A 11 27.54 -9.43 27.15
CA ALA A 11 26.92 -9.86 25.91
C ALA A 11 26.58 -8.61 25.07
N ILE A 12 27.31 -8.41 23.97
CA ILE A 12 27.01 -7.36 22.98
C ILE A 12 25.80 -7.84 22.18
N LEU A 13 24.63 -7.26 22.44
CA LEU A 13 23.41 -7.47 21.66
C LEU A 13 23.53 -6.65 20.36
N VAL A 14 23.96 -7.29 19.27
CA VAL A 14 23.93 -6.67 17.93
C VAL A 14 22.48 -6.62 17.47
N ALA A 15 21.82 -5.48 17.67
CA ALA A 15 20.50 -5.22 17.12
C ALA A 15 20.63 -4.97 15.62
N SER A 16 20.36 -6.01 14.82
CA SER A 16 20.19 -5.91 13.37
C SER A 16 18.96 -5.05 13.07
N ALA A 17 19.13 -3.74 12.94
CA ALA A 17 18.08 -2.86 12.46
C ALA A 17 17.85 -3.12 10.97
N SER A 18 16.98 -4.08 10.65
CA SER A 18 16.44 -4.23 9.30
C SER A 18 15.56 -3.02 8.99
N GLY A 19 16.16 -1.96 8.45
CA GLY A 19 15.43 -0.80 7.95
C GLY A 19 14.57 -1.21 6.76
N ALA A 20 13.25 -1.25 6.95
CA ALA A 20 12.33 -1.37 5.83
C ALA A 20 12.41 -0.07 5.00
N ILE A 21 13.01 -0.12 3.82
CA ILE A 21 12.98 0.98 2.86
C ILE A 21 11.60 0.95 2.19
N ALA A 22 10.64 1.70 2.74
CA ALA A 22 9.42 2.02 2.03
C ALA A 22 9.79 2.90 0.82
N GLN A 23 9.70 2.35 -0.39
CA GLN A 23 10.05 3.07 -1.62
C GLN A 23 8.97 4.12 -1.95
N SER A 24 9.00 5.23 -1.23
CA SER A 24 8.18 6.39 -1.51
C SER A 24 8.84 7.18 -2.64
N ALA A 25 8.27 7.14 -3.85
CA ALA A 25 8.77 7.96 -4.94
C ALA A 25 8.57 9.45 -4.59
N ILE A 26 9.65 10.24 -4.64
CA ILE A 26 9.58 11.69 -4.42
C ILE A 26 8.64 12.29 -5.48
N PRO A 27 7.59 13.05 -5.10
CA PRO A 27 6.69 13.69 -6.04
C PRO A 27 7.45 14.57 -7.03
N LYS A 28 7.25 14.35 -8.34
CA LYS A 28 7.89 15.14 -9.39
C LYS A 28 7.01 16.32 -9.78
N ILE A 29 7.64 17.39 -10.26
CA ILE A 29 6.93 18.51 -10.87
C ILE A 29 6.13 17.96 -12.06
N GLY A 30 4.86 18.34 -12.16
CA GLY A 30 3.98 17.85 -13.21
C GLY A 30 3.11 16.66 -12.81
N ASP A 31 3.44 15.98 -11.70
CA ASP A 31 2.64 14.86 -11.22
C ASP A 31 1.29 15.34 -10.64
N ILE A 32 0.29 14.46 -10.75
CA ILE A 32 -1.05 14.67 -10.24
C ILE A 32 -1.32 13.60 -9.19
N TYR A 33 -1.92 14.02 -8.07
CA TYR A 33 -2.23 13.15 -6.95
C TYR A 33 -3.66 13.40 -6.49
N ILE A 34 -4.29 12.36 -5.93
CA ILE A 34 -5.38 12.57 -4.98
C ILE A 34 -4.76 12.68 -3.60
N ILE A 35 -5.10 13.74 -2.87
CA ILE A 35 -4.52 14.07 -1.57
C ILE A 35 -5.63 14.16 -0.55
N SER A 36 -5.43 13.48 0.58
CA SER A 36 -6.29 13.54 1.75
C SER A 36 -5.72 14.49 2.81
N ARG A 37 -6.60 15.25 3.45
CA ARG A 37 -6.31 16.11 4.60
C ARG A 37 -7.40 16.01 5.65
N ASP A 38 -7.03 16.19 6.91
CA ASP A 38 -8.01 16.31 8.00
C ASP A 38 -8.68 17.71 8.04
N ASP A 39 -9.55 17.92 9.02
CA ASP A 39 -10.28 19.19 9.22
C ASP A 39 -9.35 20.39 9.46
N ASN A 40 -8.16 20.15 10.00
CA ASN A 40 -7.12 21.17 10.19
C ASN A 40 -6.26 21.36 8.94
N ARG A 41 -6.64 20.75 7.82
CA ARG A 41 -5.92 20.74 6.54
C ARG A 41 -4.53 20.12 6.63
N ILE A 42 -4.31 19.23 7.61
CA ILE A 42 -3.05 18.50 7.78
C ILE A 42 -3.03 17.32 6.81
N PHE A 43 -1.90 17.13 6.13
CA PHE A 43 -1.71 16.03 5.18
C PHE A 43 -1.83 14.65 5.86
N ARG A 44 -2.63 13.77 5.27
CA ARG A 44 -2.86 12.39 5.74
C ARG A 44 -2.22 11.36 4.82
N GLY A 45 -2.40 11.54 3.52
CA GLY A 45 -1.92 10.61 2.50
C GLY A 45 -2.14 11.14 1.10
N SER A 46 -1.46 10.53 0.14
CA SER A 46 -1.67 10.81 -1.27
C SER A 46 -1.44 9.60 -2.15
N HIS A 47 -2.21 9.53 -3.23
CA HIS A 47 -2.10 8.49 -4.25
C HIS A 47 -1.85 9.18 -5.59
N ARG A 48 -0.81 8.75 -6.31
CA ARG A 48 -0.52 9.28 -7.65
C ARG A 48 -1.59 8.80 -8.62
N ILE A 49 -2.03 9.70 -9.49
CA ILE A 49 -2.88 9.41 -10.64
C ILE A 49 -2.18 9.83 -11.92
N TYR A 50 -2.55 9.24 -13.05
CA TYR A 50 -1.79 9.36 -14.28
C TYR A 50 -2.63 9.97 -15.40
N THR A 51 -1.99 10.68 -16.32
CA THR A 51 -2.62 11.20 -17.54
C THR A 51 -2.50 10.25 -18.73
N ARG A 52 -1.89 9.08 -18.52
CA ARG A 52 -1.68 8.04 -19.52
C ARG A 52 -1.97 6.67 -18.93
N GLN A 53 -2.45 5.77 -19.77
CA GLN A 53 -2.69 4.39 -19.43
C GLN A 53 -1.39 3.67 -19.04
N ALA A 54 -1.52 2.75 -18.08
CA ALA A 54 -0.52 1.75 -17.74
C ALA A 54 -1.22 0.53 -17.15
N ASP A 55 -0.49 -0.58 -17.04
CA ASP A 55 -1.04 -1.85 -16.55
C ASP A 55 -1.63 -1.70 -15.14
N GLY A 56 -2.82 -2.28 -14.95
CA GLY A 56 -3.55 -2.24 -13.69
C GLY A 56 -4.21 -0.89 -13.36
N LEU A 57 -4.23 0.05 -14.30
CA LEU A 57 -4.98 1.30 -14.17
C LEU A 57 -6.31 1.23 -14.93
N VAL A 58 -7.32 1.85 -14.35
CA VAL A 58 -8.63 2.09 -14.96
C VAL A 58 -8.79 3.57 -15.28
N GLU A 59 -9.44 3.87 -16.39
CA GLU A 59 -9.78 5.24 -16.75
C GLU A 59 -10.94 5.74 -15.87
N VAL A 60 -10.82 6.98 -15.40
CA VAL A 60 -11.81 7.68 -14.58
C VAL A 60 -11.85 9.14 -14.99
N GLU A 61 -12.98 9.79 -14.74
CA GLU A 61 -13.13 11.22 -15.01
C GLU A 61 -13.27 12.00 -13.70
N TYR A 62 -12.43 13.00 -13.50
CA TYR A 62 -12.56 13.95 -12.39
C TYR A 62 -12.60 15.37 -12.93
N CYS A 63 -13.69 16.09 -12.68
CA CYS A 63 -13.91 17.47 -13.10
C CYS A 63 -13.70 17.66 -14.62
N ASN A 64 -14.32 16.80 -15.44
CA ASN A 64 -14.23 16.78 -16.91
C ASN A 64 -12.82 16.53 -17.47
N ARG A 65 -12.01 15.73 -16.75
CA ARG A 65 -10.66 15.37 -17.16
C ARG A 65 -10.43 13.87 -16.94
N SER A 66 -10.00 13.17 -17.98
CA SER A 66 -9.62 11.76 -17.89
C SER A 66 -8.31 11.59 -17.12
N TYR A 67 -8.33 10.62 -16.22
CA TYR A 67 -7.17 10.14 -15.48
C TYR A 67 -7.15 8.62 -15.47
N TRP A 68 -5.99 8.05 -15.18
CA TRP A 68 -5.77 6.63 -15.02
C TRP A 68 -5.37 6.36 -13.57
N VAL A 69 -6.15 5.51 -12.89
CA VAL A 69 -6.01 5.26 -11.45
C VAL A 69 -6.07 3.77 -11.13
N ARG A 70 -5.52 3.37 -9.98
CA ARG A 70 -5.77 2.03 -9.43
C ARG A 70 -7.16 1.99 -8.81
N ALA A 71 -7.85 0.86 -8.91
CA ALA A 71 -9.10 0.65 -8.17
C ALA A 71 -8.90 0.83 -6.65
N ALA A 72 -7.74 0.42 -6.11
CA ALA A 72 -7.37 0.66 -4.71
C ALA A 72 -7.29 2.16 -4.35
N THR A 73 -6.97 3.04 -5.30
CA THR A 73 -7.00 4.49 -5.08
C THR A 73 -8.43 4.99 -4.92
N VAL A 74 -9.37 4.52 -5.74
CA VAL A 74 -10.80 4.88 -5.62
C VAL A 74 -11.39 4.30 -4.33
N ALA A 75 -11.03 3.08 -3.96
CA ALA A 75 -11.40 2.51 -2.67
C ALA A 75 -10.88 3.36 -1.48
N TRP A 76 -9.62 3.79 -1.57
CA TRP A 76 -9.00 4.64 -0.55
C TRP A 76 -9.71 5.98 -0.38
N THR A 77 -10.10 6.66 -1.48
CA THR A 77 -10.84 7.94 -1.35
C THR A 77 -12.16 7.78 -0.63
N GLN A 78 -12.89 6.69 -0.88
CA GLN A 78 -14.15 6.41 -0.19
C GLN A 78 -13.95 6.18 1.32
N LEU A 79 -12.86 5.52 1.73
CA LEU A 79 -12.56 5.33 3.16
C LEU A 79 -12.08 6.60 3.85
N GLU A 80 -11.33 7.46 3.15
CA GLU A 80 -10.89 8.74 3.72
C GLU A 80 -12.10 9.63 4.03
N VAL A 81 -13.08 9.72 3.14
CA VAL A 81 -14.31 10.50 3.41
C VAL A 81 -15.22 9.86 4.44
N GLU A 82 -15.25 8.52 4.54
CA GLU A 82 -15.95 7.82 5.64
C GLU A 82 -15.37 8.22 7.00
N GLN A 83 -14.08 8.54 7.06
CA GLN A 83 -13.38 9.05 8.25
C GLN A 83 -13.47 10.57 8.41
N SER A 84 -14.35 11.24 7.65
CA SER A 84 -14.53 12.69 7.63
C SER A 84 -13.28 13.47 7.17
N PHE A 85 -12.42 12.86 6.36
CA PHE A 85 -11.32 13.57 5.73
C PHE A 85 -11.71 14.17 4.39
N VAL A 86 -11.00 15.21 3.99
CA VAL A 86 -11.20 15.92 2.73
C VAL A 86 -10.21 15.42 1.70
N VAL A 87 -10.71 14.87 0.59
CA VAL A 87 -9.88 14.42 -0.53
C VAL A 87 -10.01 15.36 -1.74
N ARG A 88 -8.89 15.59 -2.44
CA ARG A 88 -8.83 16.50 -3.60
C ARG A 88 -7.84 15.99 -4.64
N VAL A 89 -8.14 16.18 -5.92
CA VAL A 89 -7.16 16.03 -7.00
C VAL A 89 -6.29 17.28 -7.04
N GLU A 90 -4.99 17.13 -6.93
CA GLU A 90 -4.02 18.23 -6.88
C GLU A 90 -2.82 17.98 -7.79
N PHE A 91 -2.36 19.06 -8.42
CA PHE A 91 -1.18 19.10 -9.29
C PHE A 91 0.04 19.61 -8.51
N ASN A 92 1.16 18.92 -8.64
CA ASN A 92 2.43 19.35 -8.07
C ASN A 92 3.13 20.39 -8.97
N ARG A 93 3.15 21.66 -8.53
CA ARG A 93 3.84 22.76 -9.22
C ARG A 93 5.30 22.92 -8.77
N GLY A 94 5.85 22.00 -7.97
CA GLY A 94 7.20 22.07 -7.40
C GLY A 94 7.37 23.01 -6.20
N LYS A 95 6.50 24.02 -6.05
CA LYS A 95 6.45 24.94 -4.89
C LYS A 95 5.20 24.77 -4.03
N GLY A 96 4.49 23.65 -4.22
CA GLY A 96 3.23 23.35 -3.55
C GLY A 96 2.19 22.76 -4.48
N TRP A 97 1.04 22.49 -3.89
CA TRP A 97 -0.07 21.79 -4.51
C TRP A 97 -1.10 22.76 -5.08
N ARG A 98 -1.60 22.48 -6.28
CA ARG A 98 -2.66 23.26 -6.93
C ARG A 98 -3.90 22.38 -7.11
N PRO A 99 -5.04 22.76 -6.55
CA PRO A 99 -6.24 21.95 -6.72
C PRO A 99 -6.74 21.95 -8.15
N ILE A 100 -7.18 20.78 -8.59
CA ILE A 100 -7.84 20.55 -9.87
C ILE A 100 -9.30 20.20 -9.65
N CYS A 101 -9.57 19.28 -8.72
CA CYS A 101 -10.91 18.77 -8.46
C CYS A 101 -11.14 18.61 -6.96
N SER A 102 -12.24 19.17 -6.49
CA SER A 102 -12.79 18.91 -5.15
C SER A 102 -13.74 17.72 -5.20
N HIS A 103 -13.83 16.99 -4.10
CA HIS A 103 -14.77 15.88 -3.95
C HIS A 103 -14.70 14.82 -5.07
N PRO A 104 -13.51 14.29 -5.44
CA PRO A 104 -13.40 13.25 -6.46
C PRO A 104 -14.21 11.98 -6.14
N GLU A 105 -14.40 11.66 -4.86
CA GLU A 105 -15.20 10.56 -4.34
C GLU A 105 -16.69 10.64 -4.71
N GLU A 106 -17.21 11.84 -4.97
CA GLU A 106 -18.62 12.04 -5.37
C GLU A 106 -18.82 11.77 -6.86
N GLN A 107 -17.74 11.77 -7.65
CA GLN A 107 -17.78 11.60 -9.10
C GLN A 107 -17.46 10.17 -9.53
N VAL A 108 -16.57 9.51 -8.80
CA VAL A 108 -16.15 8.14 -9.13
C VAL A 108 -16.10 7.30 -7.87
N THR A 109 -16.89 6.23 -7.89
CA THR A 109 -16.97 5.22 -6.84
C THR A 109 -16.51 3.87 -7.38
N LEU A 110 -16.25 2.91 -6.48
CA LEU A 110 -16.00 1.53 -6.89
C LEU A 110 -17.15 0.93 -7.72
N ARG A 111 -18.39 1.33 -7.45
CA ARG A 111 -19.57 0.84 -8.18
C ARG A 111 -19.54 1.29 -9.64
N ASP A 112 -19.06 2.49 -9.92
CA ASP A 112 -18.92 3.02 -11.28
C ASP A 112 -17.86 2.25 -12.07
N LEU A 113 -16.90 1.63 -11.37
CA LEU A 113 -15.90 0.72 -11.94
C LEU A 113 -16.40 -0.74 -12.08
N GLY A 114 -17.67 -1.01 -11.72
CA GLY A 114 -18.23 -2.36 -11.69
C GLY A 114 -17.73 -3.23 -10.53
N ILE A 115 -17.12 -2.63 -9.50
CA ILE A 115 -16.57 -3.32 -8.33
C ILE A 115 -17.60 -3.21 -7.19
N THR A 116 -17.98 -4.36 -6.62
CA THR A 116 -19.01 -4.42 -5.57
C THR A 116 -18.44 -4.82 -4.21
N GLU A 117 -17.16 -5.21 -4.17
CA GLU A 117 -16.45 -5.53 -2.92
C GLU A 117 -16.31 -4.31 -2.00
N ASP A 118 -16.20 -4.59 -0.69
CA ASP A 118 -15.93 -3.57 0.33
C ASP A 118 -14.59 -2.84 0.04
N PRO A 119 -14.53 -1.50 0.13
CA PRO A 119 -13.30 -0.74 -0.14
C PRO A 119 -12.08 -1.20 0.66
N ARG A 120 -12.26 -1.67 1.90
CA ARG A 120 -11.17 -2.19 2.75
C ARG A 120 -10.57 -3.46 2.15
N VAL A 121 -11.39 -4.30 1.54
CA VAL A 121 -10.94 -5.52 0.83
C VAL A 121 -10.20 -5.15 -0.45
N VAL A 122 -10.67 -4.17 -1.20
CA VAL A 122 -10.03 -3.72 -2.45
C VAL A 122 -8.63 -3.13 -2.16
N ILE A 123 -8.49 -2.33 -1.12
CA ILE A 123 -7.19 -1.78 -0.71
C ILE A 123 -6.22 -2.88 -0.29
N GLN A 124 -6.66 -3.81 0.57
CA GLN A 124 -5.82 -4.94 1.00
C GLN A 124 -5.31 -5.77 -0.17
N ASN A 125 -6.10 -5.86 -1.24
CA ASN A 125 -5.76 -6.63 -2.42
C ASN A 125 -5.05 -5.84 -3.52
N ASP A 126 -4.84 -4.53 -3.36
CA ASP A 126 -4.39 -3.60 -4.41
C ASP A 126 -5.24 -3.67 -5.70
N GLY A 127 -6.56 -3.83 -5.54
CA GLY A 127 -7.51 -3.94 -6.65
C GLY A 127 -8.63 -4.96 -6.41
N PRO A 128 -9.55 -5.12 -7.39
CA PRO A 128 -10.64 -6.10 -7.31
C PRO A 128 -10.09 -7.52 -7.21
N THR A 129 -10.89 -8.42 -6.61
CA THR A 129 -10.45 -9.79 -6.35
C THR A 129 -10.57 -10.68 -7.59
N VAL A 130 -9.73 -10.46 -8.61
CA VAL A 130 -9.88 -11.17 -9.90
C VAL A 130 -9.43 -12.64 -9.85
N ASP A 131 -8.72 -13.10 -8.80
CA ASP A 131 -8.24 -14.50 -8.75
C ASP A 131 -7.80 -14.92 -7.32
N LYS A 132 -8.74 -15.06 -6.38
CA LYS A 132 -8.43 -15.59 -5.02
C LYS A 132 -7.66 -16.92 -5.08
N VAL A 133 -8.01 -17.78 -6.03
CA VAL A 133 -7.41 -19.12 -6.19
C VAL A 133 -5.92 -19.05 -6.55
N LYS A 134 -5.50 -18.12 -7.40
CA LYS A 134 -4.10 -18.02 -7.83
C LYS A 134 -3.19 -17.41 -6.75
N ARG A 135 -3.69 -16.50 -5.92
CA ARG A 135 -2.92 -15.93 -4.80
C ARG A 135 -2.58 -16.97 -3.74
N PHE A 136 -3.56 -17.77 -3.31
CA PHE A 136 -3.29 -18.87 -2.37
C PHE A 136 -2.40 -19.95 -2.99
N ALA A 137 -2.52 -20.21 -4.30
CA ALA A 137 -1.61 -21.12 -5.00
C ALA A 137 -0.16 -20.60 -5.05
N ALA A 138 0.05 -19.29 -5.25
CA ALA A 138 1.38 -18.67 -5.21
C ALA A 138 2.00 -18.70 -3.80
N ILE A 139 1.20 -18.42 -2.76
CA ILE A 139 1.62 -18.57 -1.35
C ILE A 139 1.96 -20.04 -1.06
N ARG A 140 1.07 -20.98 -1.41
CA ARG A 140 1.31 -22.42 -1.21
C ARG A 140 2.58 -22.90 -1.91
N LYS A 141 2.89 -22.39 -3.12
CA LYS A 141 4.14 -22.70 -3.84
C LYS A 141 5.39 -22.21 -3.08
N ALA A 142 5.31 -21.04 -2.43
CA ALA A 142 6.42 -20.51 -1.64
C ALA A 142 6.66 -21.29 -0.33
N PHE A 143 5.62 -21.93 0.22
CA PHE A 143 5.68 -22.70 1.46
C PHE A 143 5.64 -24.23 1.27
N ASN A 144 5.84 -24.75 0.06
CA ASN A 144 5.89 -26.19 -0.21
C ASN A 144 7.34 -26.65 -0.45
N PRO A 145 8.07 -27.07 0.60
CA PRO A 145 9.44 -27.57 0.46
C PRO A 145 9.41 -29.01 -0.05
N LYS A 146 9.23 -29.22 -1.35
CA LYS A 146 9.57 -30.51 -1.98
C LYS A 146 10.19 -30.26 -3.35
N GLY A 147 11.51 -30.34 -3.40
CA GLY A 147 12.27 -30.21 -4.63
C GLY A 147 13.79 -30.17 -4.50
N THR A 148 14.39 -30.85 -3.51
CA THR A 148 15.77 -31.35 -3.63
C THR A 148 15.83 -32.70 -2.92
N GLU A 149 15.97 -33.73 -3.73
CA GLU A 149 16.34 -35.07 -3.32
C GLU A 149 17.67 -34.99 -2.57
N ASN A 150 17.66 -35.35 -1.29
CA ASN A 150 18.72 -36.10 -0.64
C ASN A 150 18.06 -36.86 0.52
N ALA A 151 18.07 -38.17 0.38
CA ALA A 151 17.57 -39.10 1.37
C ALA A 151 18.33 -38.98 2.69
N ALA A 152 17.58 -39.15 3.78
CA ALA A 152 17.95 -39.69 5.09
C ALA A 152 19.19 -39.12 5.82
N GLN A 153 18.95 -38.52 6.99
CA GLN A 153 19.47 -39.01 8.28
C GLN A 153 18.83 -38.21 9.43
N SER A 154 17.94 -38.86 10.17
CA SER A 154 17.50 -38.39 11.49
C SER A 154 18.52 -38.83 12.53
N PHE A 155 19.21 -37.87 13.16
CA PHE A 155 19.98 -38.14 14.37
C PHE A 155 19.03 -38.18 15.57
N HIS A 156 18.76 -39.38 16.04
CA HIS A 156 18.43 -39.60 17.45
C HIS A 156 19.54 -40.50 17.98
N ASP A 157 20.48 -39.90 18.71
CA ASP A 157 21.41 -40.64 19.56
C ASP A 157 20.94 -40.49 21.01
N GLU A 158 20.95 -41.64 21.68
CA GLU A 158 20.73 -41.90 23.10
C GLU A 158 21.93 -41.47 23.96
#